data_AF-A0A4Q7L1N0-F1
#
_entry.id   AF-A0A4Q7L1N0-F1
#
_cell.length_a   1.000
_cell.length_b   1.000
_cell.length_c   1.000
_cell.angle_alpha   90.00
_cell.angle_beta   90.00
_cell.angle_gamma   90.00
#
_symmetry.space_group_name_H-M   'P 1'
#
loop_
_entity.id
_entity.type
_entity.pdbx_description
1 polymer ?
#
loop_
_entity_poly.entity_id
_entity_poly.type
_entity_poly.pdbx_seq_one_letter_code
_entity_poly.pdbx_strand_id
1 'polypeptide(L)'
;MSVNRRLFITSAAGIGGIGLLGAQTAQAAPADLTPGREKAVLAVARAGAVFPIEFPSFGEPGPAVSRATPKRLRTAAEKLTPQRFATVVSGIDHVSARVDLSSDATLLPGLSRLYRDADLTQRSALVAAVALAAGTVSTHLDPSSDNAARLWLDGLARIQRW
;
A
#
# COMPACT_ATOMS: atom_id res chain seq x y z
N MET A 1 -32.89 -20.03 50.23
CA MET A 1 -32.66 -21.44 49.86
C MET A 1 -31.36 -21.54 49.06
N SER A 2 -30.31 -22.13 49.67
CA SER A 2 -29.44 -23.21 49.14
C SER A 2 -29.22 -23.34 47.62
N VAL A 3 -28.02 -23.55 47.03
CA VAL A 3 -26.80 -24.28 47.44
C VAL A 3 -25.60 -23.96 46.49
N ASN A 4 -24.46 -23.61 47.10
CA ASN A 4 -23.06 -24.07 46.91
C ASN A 4 -22.35 -24.30 45.54
N ARG A 5 -21.11 -23.76 45.55
CA ARG A 5 -19.77 -24.38 45.31
C ARG A 5 -19.39 -24.78 43.88
N ARG A 6 -18.25 -24.22 43.44
CA ARG A 6 -16.94 -24.87 43.64
C ARG A 6 -15.79 -23.88 43.47
N LEU A 7 -15.01 -23.76 44.55
CA LEU A 7 -13.62 -23.34 44.52
C LEU A 7 -12.84 -24.19 43.51
N PHE A 8 -12.03 -23.54 42.68
CA PHE A 8 -10.69 -24.02 42.40
C PHE A 8 -9.72 -22.87 42.65
N ILE A 9 -9.15 -22.89 43.85
CA ILE A 9 -7.94 -22.14 44.19
C ILE A 9 -6.78 -22.96 43.65
N THR A 10 -5.97 -22.37 42.80
CA THR A 10 -4.59 -22.82 42.60
C THR A 10 -3.72 -21.59 42.55
N SER A 11 -3.36 -21.13 43.75
CA SER A 11 -2.38 -20.09 43.99
C SER A 11 -0.99 -20.70 43.81
N ALA A 12 -0.28 -20.31 42.76
CA ALA A 12 1.17 -20.36 42.75
C ALA A 12 1.68 -18.95 43.09
N ALA A 13 2.24 -18.82 44.28
CA ALA A 13 2.82 -17.60 44.80
C ALA A 13 4.08 -17.24 43.99
N GLY A 14 4.07 -16.06 43.37
CA GLY A 14 5.24 -15.35 42.86
C GLY A 14 5.18 -13.92 43.38
N ILE A 15 6.08 -13.61 44.30
CA ILE A 15 6.23 -12.30 44.95
C ILE A 15 6.83 -11.33 43.92
N GLY A 16 6.15 -10.21 43.66
CA GLY A 16 6.69 -9.12 42.83
C GLY A 16 5.59 -8.15 42.42
N GLY A 17 5.59 -6.96 43.02
CA GLY A 17 4.56 -5.95 42.79
C GLY A 17 4.65 -5.24 41.44
N ILE A 18 3.74 -4.27 41.30
CA ILE A 18 3.72 -3.15 40.36
C ILE A 18 3.09 -3.44 38.99
N GLY A 19 1.94 -2.80 38.75
CA GLY A 19 1.56 -2.29 37.44
C GLY A 19 0.77 -3.24 36.54
N LEU A 20 -0.55 -3.07 36.52
CA LEU A 20 -1.35 -3.28 35.30
C LEU A 20 -0.88 -2.26 34.25
N LEU A 21 0.27 -2.51 33.63
CA LEU A 21 0.67 -1.85 32.40
C LEU A 21 0.45 -2.86 31.29
N GLY A 22 -0.64 -2.63 30.54
CA GLY A 22 -0.92 -3.35 29.32
C GLY A 22 0.35 -3.44 28.50
N ALA A 23 0.72 -4.67 28.15
CA ALA A 23 1.69 -4.92 27.11
C ALA A 23 1.15 -4.28 25.83
N GLN A 24 1.48 -3.00 25.62
CA GLN A 24 1.52 -2.41 24.31
C GLN A 24 2.52 -3.27 23.55
N THR A 25 2.01 -4.18 22.74
CA THR A 25 2.79 -4.81 21.69
C THR A 25 3.48 -3.66 20.97
N ALA A 26 4.81 -3.60 21.10
CA ALA A 26 5.62 -2.67 20.35
C ALA A 26 5.28 -2.91 18.89
N GLN A 27 4.48 -2.00 18.34
CA GLN A 27 4.10 -2.01 16.94
C GLN A 27 5.41 -1.81 16.19
N ALA A 28 5.95 -2.89 15.62
CA ALA A 28 7.14 -2.81 14.79
C ALA A 28 6.91 -1.69 13.77
N ALA A 29 7.85 -0.74 13.72
CA ALA A 29 7.82 0.31 12.71
C ALA A 29 7.61 -0.34 11.34
N PRO A 30 6.75 0.23 10.46
CA PRO A 30 6.51 -0.34 9.15
C PRO A 30 7.86 -0.57 8.48
N ALA A 31 8.13 -1.84 8.16
CA ALA A 31 9.37 -2.26 7.54
C ALA A 31 9.59 -1.40 6.29
N ASP A 32 10.71 -0.70 6.24
CA ASP A 32 11.04 0.21 5.15
C ASP A 32 10.92 -0.52 3.80
N LEU A 33 10.47 0.18 2.76
CA LEU A 33 10.37 -0.43 1.44
C LEU A 33 11.77 -0.87 0.98
N THR A 34 11.91 -2.13 0.58
CA THR A 34 13.20 -2.59 0.02
C THR A 34 13.50 -1.83 -1.28
N PRO A 35 14.78 -1.67 -1.68
CA PRO A 35 15.13 -0.91 -2.88
C PRO A 35 14.41 -1.38 -4.16
N GLY A 36 14.18 -2.70 -4.28
CA GLY A 36 13.42 -3.28 -5.40
C GLY A 36 11.95 -2.86 -5.41
N ARG A 37 11.30 -2.87 -4.23
CA ARG A 37 9.91 -2.43 -4.07
C ARG A 37 9.77 -0.93 -4.30
N GLU A 38 10.73 -0.15 -3.82
CA GLU A 38 10.80 1.28 -4.06
C GLU A 38 10.84 1.58 -5.57
N LYS A 39 11.74 0.90 -6.30
CA LYS A 39 11.85 1.03 -7.76
C LYS A 39 10.52 0.71 -8.45
N ALA A 40 9.83 -0.35 -8.04
CA ALA A 40 8.54 -0.73 -8.62
C ALA A 40 7.46 0.33 -8.39
N VAL A 41 7.30 0.83 -7.17
CA VAL A 41 6.32 1.89 -6.88
C VAL A 41 6.63 3.17 -7.66
N LEU A 42 7.91 3.55 -7.74
CA LEU A 42 8.32 4.74 -8.48
C LEU A 42 8.11 4.60 -9.99
N ALA A 43 8.29 3.41 -10.56
CA ALA A 43 7.96 3.15 -11.97
C ALA A 43 6.46 3.34 -12.24
N VAL A 44 5.61 2.75 -11.39
CA VAL A 44 4.14 2.91 -11.49
C VAL A 44 3.74 4.37 -11.29
N ALA A 45 4.34 5.08 -10.32
CA ALA A 45 4.07 6.48 -10.06
C ALA A 45 4.42 7.38 -11.25
N ARG A 46 5.56 7.14 -11.91
CA ARG A 46 5.97 7.90 -13.11
C ARG A 46 5.03 7.66 -14.27
N ALA A 47 4.72 6.39 -14.55
CA ALA A 47 3.79 6.03 -15.63
C ALA A 47 2.39 6.62 -15.39
N GLY A 48 1.87 6.52 -14.17
CA GLY A 48 0.58 7.08 -13.80
C GLY A 48 0.52 8.61 -13.75
N ALA A 49 1.67 9.29 -13.64
CA ALA A 49 1.74 10.75 -13.67
C ALA A 49 1.53 11.33 -15.08
N VAL A 50 1.69 10.53 -16.13
CA VAL A 50 1.59 10.97 -17.54
C VAL A 50 0.50 10.26 -18.33
N PHE A 51 0.10 9.05 -17.91
CA PHE A 51 -0.87 8.22 -18.62
C PHE A 51 -2.19 8.06 -17.84
N PRO A 52 -3.37 8.04 -18.50
CA PRO A 52 -3.57 8.27 -19.94
C PRO A 52 -3.54 9.74 -20.33
N ILE A 53 -3.69 10.62 -19.34
CA ILE A 53 -3.55 12.06 -19.46
C ILE A 53 -2.56 12.52 -18.39
N GLU A 54 -1.89 13.63 -18.66
CA GLU A 54 -0.96 14.21 -17.69
C GLU A 54 -1.69 14.56 -16.40
N PHE A 55 -1.10 14.14 -15.28
CA PHE A 55 -1.66 14.37 -13.97
C PHE A 55 -1.57 15.85 -13.62
N PRO A 56 -2.67 16.49 -13.20
CA PRO A 56 -2.69 17.94 -13.03
C PRO A 56 -1.76 18.38 -11.89
N SER A 57 -1.31 19.64 -11.96
CA SER A 57 -0.29 20.12 -11.03
C SER A 57 -0.76 20.21 -9.58
N PHE A 58 -2.07 20.41 -9.34
CA PHE A 58 -2.67 20.69 -8.03
C PHE A 58 -1.96 21.81 -7.23
N GLY A 59 -1.33 22.76 -7.91
CA GLY A 59 -0.55 23.81 -7.26
C GLY A 59 0.77 23.34 -6.64
N GLU A 60 1.14 22.07 -6.81
CA GLU A 60 2.44 21.56 -6.38
C GLU A 60 3.55 21.95 -7.38
N PRO A 61 4.80 22.16 -6.93
CA PRO A 61 5.90 22.55 -7.80
C PRO A 61 6.28 21.47 -8.84
N GLY A 62 6.64 21.92 -10.05
CA GLY A 62 7.14 21.07 -11.13
C GLY A 62 6.08 20.14 -11.76
N PRO A 63 6.43 19.45 -12.85
CA PRO A 63 5.54 18.47 -13.50
C PRO A 63 5.30 17.25 -12.59
N ALA A 64 4.17 16.57 -12.77
CA ALA A 64 3.80 15.44 -11.91
C ALA A 64 4.84 14.31 -11.91
N VAL A 65 5.45 14.02 -13.07
CA VAL A 65 6.49 12.99 -13.19
C VAL A 65 7.72 13.26 -12.32
N SER A 66 8.12 14.54 -12.14
CA SER A 66 9.30 14.88 -11.31
C SER A 66 9.04 14.71 -9.82
N ARG A 67 7.79 14.48 -9.42
CA ARG A 67 7.38 14.28 -8.02
C ARG A 67 7.51 12.83 -7.57
N ALA A 68 7.58 11.88 -8.50
CA ALA A 68 7.82 10.46 -8.23
C ALA A 68 9.26 10.22 -7.75
N THR A 69 9.50 10.58 -6.49
CA THR A 69 10.80 10.58 -5.83
C THR A 69 10.81 9.66 -4.60
N PRO A 70 11.97 9.09 -4.23
CA PRO A 70 12.11 8.27 -3.01
C PRO A 70 11.66 8.98 -1.74
N LYS A 71 11.91 10.29 -1.64
CA LYS A 71 11.51 11.09 -0.47
C LYS A 71 9.99 11.15 -0.33
N ARG A 72 9.28 11.44 -1.43
CA ARG A 72 7.82 11.53 -1.41
C ARG A 72 7.15 10.18 -1.21
N LEU A 73 7.75 9.11 -1.74
CA LEU A 73 7.28 7.75 -1.51
C LEU A 73 7.33 7.40 -0.02
N ARG A 74 8.45 7.68 0.65
CA ARG A 74 8.56 7.47 2.11
C ARG A 74 7.51 8.25 2.89
N THR A 75 7.34 9.55 2.60
CA THR A 75 6.29 10.37 3.23
C THR A 75 4.87 9.86 2.96
N ALA A 76 4.60 9.29 1.78
CA ALA A 76 3.31 8.67 1.50
C ALA A 76 3.13 7.35 2.26
N ALA A 77 4.18 6.53 2.36
CA ALA A 77 4.16 5.26 3.08
C ALA A 77 3.97 5.44 4.60
N GLU A 78 4.52 6.50 5.19
CA GLU A 78 4.34 6.86 6.61
C GLU A 78 2.88 7.10 7.00
N LYS A 79 2.01 7.42 6.04
CA LYS A 79 0.56 7.62 6.28
C LYS A 79 -0.23 6.32 6.38
N LEU A 80 0.38 5.17 6.06
CA LEU A 80 -0.30 3.88 6.00
C LEU A 80 -0.31 3.20 7.36
N THR A 81 -1.43 2.55 7.68
CA THR A 81 -1.47 1.58 8.79
C THR A 81 -0.60 0.36 8.46
N PRO A 82 -0.07 -0.38 9.45
CA PRO A 82 0.73 -1.58 9.19
C PRO A 82 0.01 -2.62 8.33
N GLN A 83 -1.30 -2.79 8.54
CA GLN A 83 -2.13 -3.71 7.75
C GLN A 83 -2.22 -3.26 6.29
N ARG A 84 -2.47 -1.95 6.06
CA ARG A 84 -2.51 -1.40 4.71
C ARG A 84 -1.15 -1.48 4.02
N PHE A 85 -0.07 -1.23 4.75
CA PHE A 85 1.29 -1.38 4.26
C PHE A 85 1.58 -2.81 3.80
N ALA A 86 1.16 -3.83 4.57
CA ALA A 86 1.29 -5.23 4.16
C ALA A 86 0.52 -5.55 2.86
N THR A 87 -0.68 -4.99 2.69
CA THR A 87 -1.45 -5.11 1.44
C THR A 87 -0.73 -4.46 0.25
N VAL A 88 -0.15 -3.27 0.47
CA VAL A 88 0.66 -2.56 -0.52
C VAL A 88 1.87 -3.41 -0.93
N VAL A 89 2.61 -3.95 0.04
CA VAL A 89 3.78 -4.80 -0.21
C VAL A 89 3.40 -6.02 -1.05
N SER A 90 2.30 -6.70 -0.70
CA SER A 90 1.79 -7.83 -1.49
C SER A 90 1.48 -7.43 -2.94
N GLY A 91 0.86 -6.26 -3.15
CA GLY A 91 0.60 -5.72 -4.48
C GLY A 91 1.87 -5.42 -5.27
N ILE A 92 2.86 -4.80 -4.64
CA ILE A 92 4.15 -4.47 -5.26
C ILE A 92 4.92 -5.73 -5.63
N ASP A 93 4.94 -6.73 -4.75
CA ASP A 93 5.61 -8.01 -5.01
C ASP A 93 4.92 -8.72 -6.19
N HIS A 94 3.59 -8.64 -6.27
CA HIS A 94 2.82 -9.18 -7.39
C HIS A 94 3.19 -8.49 -8.71
N VAL A 95 3.25 -7.15 -8.73
CA VAL A 95 3.67 -6.35 -9.89
C VAL A 95 5.10 -6.70 -10.31
N SER A 96 6.03 -6.69 -9.37
CA SER A 96 7.46 -6.91 -9.62
C SER A 96 7.75 -8.30 -10.18
N ALA A 97 6.94 -9.30 -9.84
CA ALA A 97 7.11 -10.66 -10.32
C ALA A 97 6.56 -10.90 -11.74
N ARG A 98 5.66 -10.05 -12.24
CA ARG A 98 4.86 -10.33 -13.46
C ARG A 98 4.88 -9.23 -14.51
N VAL A 99 5.35 -8.05 -14.16
CA VAL A 99 5.37 -6.88 -15.04
C VAL A 99 6.81 -6.47 -15.30
N ASP A 100 7.16 -6.29 -16.57
CA ASP A 100 8.43 -5.67 -16.93
C ASP A 100 8.37 -4.15 -16.69
N LEU A 101 9.16 -3.71 -15.72
CA LEU A 101 9.26 -2.32 -15.24
C LEU A 101 10.31 -1.49 -16.01
N SER A 102 10.88 -2.04 -17.09
CA SER A 102 11.94 -1.39 -17.87
C SER A 102 11.47 -0.15 -18.64
N SER A 103 10.19 -0.13 -19.06
CA SER A 103 9.60 0.96 -19.85
C SER A 103 8.10 1.08 -19.62
N ASP A 104 7.53 2.27 -19.86
CA ASP A 104 6.08 2.48 -19.79
C ASP A 104 5.32 1.65 -20.84
N ALA A 105 5.95 1.40 -22.00
CA ALA A 105 5.39 0.59 -23.09
C ALA A 105 5.17 -0.87 -22.70
N THR A 106 5.97 -1.41 -21.78
CA THR A 106 5.80 -2.77 -21.23
C THR A 106 5.00 -2.77 -19.93
N LEU A 107 5.22 -1.75 -19.09
CA LEU A 107 4.61 -1.61 -17.77
C LEU A 107 3.09 -1.42 -17.87
N LEU A 108 2.61 -0.50 -18.71
CA LEU A 108 1.18 -0.17 -18.77
C LEU A 108 0.32 -1.34 -19.29
N PRO A 109 0.68 -2.03 -20.40
CA PRO A 109 -0.05 -3.24 -20.81
C PRO A 109 0.09 -4.37 -19.79
N GLY A 110 1.26 -4.50 -19.14
CA GLY A 110 1.50 -5.49 -18.09
C GLY A 110 0.58 -5.29 -16.89
N LEU A 111 0.51 -4.08 -16.33
CA LEU A 111 -0.40 -3.72 -15.25
C LEU A 111 -1.87 -3.91 -15.65
N SER A 112 -2.24 -3.57 -16.88
CA SER A 112 -3.60 -3.77 -17.38
C SER A 112 -4.00 -5.25 -17.41
N ARG A 113 -3.15 -6.12 -17.96
CA ARG A 113 -3.36 -7.58 -17.94
C ARG A 113 -3.45 -8.08 -16.50
N LEU A 114 -2.49 -7.69 -15.67
CA LEU A 114 -2.44 -8.08 -14.27
C LEU A 114 -3.73 -7.72 -13.52
N TYR A 115 -4.24 -6.50 -13.73
CA TYR A 115 -5.47 -6.04 -13.11
C TYR A 115 -6.71 -6.80 -13.57
N ARG A 116 -6.80 -7.14 -14.86
CA ARG A 116 -7.94 -7.88 -15.42
C ARG A 116 -7.99 -9.32 -14.93
N ASP A 117 -6.83 -9.98 -14.89
CA ASP A 117 -6.71 -11.40 -14.58
C ASP A 117 -6.68 -11.68 -13.06
N ALA A 118 -6.46 -10.63 -12.26
CA ALA A 118 -6.42 -10.71 -10.81
C ALA A 118 -7.77 -11.12 -10.18
N ASP A 119 -7.72 -12.06 -9.24
CA ASP A 119 -8.81 -12.33 -8.31
C ASP A 119 -9.08 -11.13 -7.37
N LEU A 120 -10.11 -11.22 -6.53
CA LEU A 120 -10.50 -10.11 -5.64
C LEU A 120 -9.39 -9.67 -4.68
N THR A 121 -8.61 -10.63 -4.15
CA THR A 121 -7.53 -10.35 -3.20
C THR A 121 -6.35 -9.70 -3.90
N GLN A 122 -5.94 -10.28 -5.04
CA GLN A 122 -4.86 -9.76 -5.87
C GLN A 122 -5.20 -8.36 -6.40
N ARG A 123 -6.46 -8.15 -6.80
CA ARG A 123 -6.95 -6.85 -7.27
C ARG A 123 -6.92 -5.81 -6.17
N SER A 124 -7.34 -6.15 -4.96
CA SER A 124 -7.26 -5.26 -3.79
C SER A 124 -5.80 -4.87 -3.49
N ALA A 125 -4.88 -5.83 -3.52
CA ALA A 125 -3.47 -5.59 -3.31
C ALA A 125 -2.86 -4.68 -4.39
N LEU A 126 -3.20 -4.91 -5.66
CA LEU A 126 -2.76 -4.08 -6.78
C LEU A 126 -3.31 -2.64 -6.67
N VAL A 127 -4.58 -2.48 -6.31
CA VAL A 127 -5.18 -1.16 -6.05
C VAL A 127 -4.45 -0.44 -4.93
N ALA A 128 -4.11 -1.14 -3.85
CA ALA A 128 -3.34 -0.56 -2.75
C ALA A 128 -1.96 -0.08 -3.20
N ALA A 129 -1.23 -0.88 -3.98
CA ALA A 129 0.07 -0.50 -4.53
C ALA A 129 -0.02 0.77 -5.41
N VAL A 130 -1.05 0.85 -6.27
CA VAL A 130 -1.29 2.03 -7.12
C VAL A 130 -1.73 3.23 -6.28
N ALA A 131 -2.46 3.05 -5.19
CA ALA A 131 -2.84 4.14 -4.27
C ALA A 131 -1.59 4.77 -3.62
N LEU A 132 -0.62 3.95 -3.21
CA LEU A 132 0.66 4.45 -2.72
C LEU A 132 1.43 5.20 -3.82
N ALA A 133 1.45 4.68 -5.05
CA ALA A 133 2.06 5.37 -6.20
C ALA A 133 1.39 6.73 -6.46
N ALA A 134 0.07 6.82 -6.36
CA ALA A 134 -0.68 8.05 -6.55
C ALA A 134 -0.40 9.08 -5.43
N GLY A 135 -0.40 8.64 -4.17
CA GLY A 135 -0.01 9.49 -3.02
C GLY A 135 1.46 9.93 -3.06
N THR A 136 2.31 9.19 -3.80
CA THR A 136 3.69 9.61 -4.08
C THR A 136 3.73 10.78 -5.04
N VAL A 137 2.89 10.77 -6.09
CA VAL A 137 2.82 11.83 -7.12
C VAL A 137 2.16 13.11 -6.61
N SER A 138 1.12 13.00 -5.76
CA SER A 138 0.40 14.16 -5.24
C SER A 138 0.10 14.05 -3.75
N THR A 139 0.36 15.14 -3.02
CA THR A 139 0.07 15.21 -1.58
C THR A 139 -1.42 15.29 -1.28
N HIS A 140 -2.24 15.63 -2.29
CA HIS A 140 -3.70 15.70 -2.20
C HIS A 140 -4.37 14.34 -2.28
N LEU A 141 -3.65 13.30 -2.72
CA LEU A 141 -4.16 11.94 -2.76
C LEU A 141 -3.75 11.20 -1.50
N ASP A 142 -4.74 10.64 -0.82
CA ASP A 142 -4.52 9.79 0.35
C ASP A 142 -4.13 8.37 -0.12
N PRO A 143 -2.91 7.87 0.21
CA PRO A 143 -2.49 6.53 -0.16
C PRO A 143 -3.27 5.41 0.56
N SER A 144 -4.04 5.75 1.61
CA SER A 144 -4.99 4.83 2.26
C SER A 144 -6.33 4.72 1.51
N SER A 145 -6.61 5.63 0.57
CA SER A 145 -7.83 5.62 -0.24
C SER A 145 -7.63 4.88 -1.56
N ASP A 146 -8.57 4.01 -1.91
CA ASP A 146 -8.54 3.26 -3.17
C ASP A 146 -9.07 4.04 -4.38
N ASN A 147 -9.78 5.15 -4.18
CA ASN A 147 -10.65 5.75 -5.20
C ASN A 147 -9.89 6.15 -6.47
N ALA A 148 -8.80 6.92 -6.32
CA ALA A 148 -7.98 7.37 -7.45
C ALA A 148 -7.32 6.18 -8.16
N ALA A 149 -6.82 5.21 -7.38
CA ALA A 149 -6.16 4.03 -7.90
C ALA A 149 -7.10 3.13 -8.73
N ARG A 150 -8.34 2.92 -8.24
CA ARG A 150 -9.38 2.18 -8.96
C ARG A 150 -9.73 2.86 -10.27
N LEU A 151 -10.02 4.17 -10.22
CA LEU A 151 -10.37 4.93 -11.42
C LEU A 151 -9.27 4.83 -12.49
N TRP A 152 -8.01 4.96 -12.08
CA TRP A 152 -6.87 4.86 -12.99
C TRP A 152 -6.72 3.44 -13.57
N LEU A 153 -6.76 2.41 -12.73
CA LEU A 153 -6.66 1.01 -13.17
C LEU A 153 -7.82 0.60 -14.09
N ASP A 154 -9.05 1.02 -13.78
CA ASP A 154 -10.23 0.78 -14.63
C ASP A 154 -10.12 1.54 -15.96
N GLY A 155 -9.61 2.76 -15.94
CA GLY A 155 -9.31 3.53 -17.15
C GLY A 155 -8.26 2.82 -18.02
N LEU A 156 -7.14 2.42 -17.42
CA LEU A 156 -6.07 1.67 -18.08
C LEU A 156 -6.58 0.35 -18.68
N ALA A 157 -7.40 -0.39 -17.94
CA ALA A 157 -8.00 -1.65 -18.39
C ALA A 157 -8.91 -1.47 -19.61
N ARG A 158 -9.63 -0.34 -19.70
CA ARG A 158 -10.50 0.00 -20.82
C ARG A 158 -9.72 0.44 -22.06
N ILE A 159 -8.66 1.23 -21.89
CA ILE A 159 -7.85 1.72 -23.02
C ILE A 159 -7.09 0.57 -23.69
N GLN A 160 -6.51 -0.33 -22.90
CA GLN A 160 -5.68 -1.45 -23.36
C GLN A 160 -6.50 -2.68 -23.83
N ARG A 161 -7.77 -2.48 -24.21
CA ARG A 161 -8.62 -3.50 -24.84
C ARG A 161 -8.66 -3.38 -26.37
N TRP A 162 -8.08 -2.31 -26.91
CA TRP A 162 -8.00 -1.98 -28.33
C TRP A 162 -6.55 -2.12 -28.81
#